data_AF-A0A4Y2MNH0-F1
#
_entry.id   AF-A0A4Y2MNH0-F1
#
_cell.length_a   1.000
_cell.length_b   1.000
_cell.length_c   1.000
_cell.angle_alpha   90.00
_cell.angle_beta   90.00
_cell.angle_gamma   90.00
#
_symmetry.space_group_name_H-M   'P 1'
#
loop_
_entity.id
_entity.type
_entity.pdbx_description
1 polymer ?
#
loop_
_entity_poly.entity_id
_entity_poly.type
_entity_poly.pdbx_seq_one_letter_code
_entity_poly.pdbx_strand_id
1 'polypeptide(L)'
;MNAYYDKEKSGKLSFREREIVAIRRNPKATGESTKTQPRYRGPMVVAEILPSDTYRISQLEPSNGRPYSTIARVSQLNAWKCWNEDDDDSSTNSDDELEMQRLKRTVRKPVRYGAFMTDR
;
A
#
# COMPACT_ATOMS: atom_id res chain seq x y z
N MET A 1 30.31 -4.77 15.92
CA MET A 1 29.68 -4.66 14.59
C MET A 1 28.26 -4.11 14.78
N ASN A 2 27.91 -3.06 14.04
CA ASN A 2 26.80 -2.17 14.37
C ASN A 2 25.45 -2.72 13.86
N ALA A 3 24.75 -3.49 14.70
CA ALA A 3 23.35 -3.92 14.50
C ALA A 3 22.33 -2.76 14.52
N TYR A 4 22.80 -1.51 14.57
CA TYR A 4 21.96 -0.31 14.60
C TYR A 4 21.35 0.01 13.23
N TYR A 5 21.97 -0.42 12.13
CA TYR A 5 21.55 -0.15 10.75
C TYR A 5 20.91 -1.34 10.04
N ASP A 6 20.91 -2.53 10.64
CA ASP A 6 20.27 -3.73 10.08
C ASP A 6 18.82 -3.84 10.54
N LYS A 7 18.08 -2.74 10.38
CA LYS A 7 16.69 -2.64 10.80
C LYS A 7 15.89 -2.39 9.54
N GLU A 8 15.15 -3.43 9.16
CA GLU A 8 14.02 -3.36 8.23
C GLU A 8 14.40 -3.34 6.74
N LYS A 9 14.82 -4.51 6.24
CA LYS A 9 14.49 -4.87 4.85
C LYS A 9 12.97 -5.02 4.79
N SER A 10 12.31 -4.19 3.98
CA SER A 10 10.88 -4.37 3.71
C SER A 10 10.63 -5.77 3.16
N GLY A 11 9.58 -6.42 3.67
CA GLY A 11 9.19 -7.75 3.21
C GLY A 11 8.97 -7.74 1.69
N LYS A 12 9.33 -8.84 1.03
CA LYS A 12 9.08 -9.01 -0.41
C LYS A 12 7.57 -8.96 -0.66
N LEU A 13 7.12 -8.01 -1.47
CA LEU A 13 5.74 -7.98 -1.95
C LEU A 13 5.49 -9.23 -2.80
N SER A 14 4.46 -9.99 -2.47
CA SER A 14 4.04 -11.18 -3.21
C SER A 14 2.53 -11.28 -3.16
N PHE A 15 1.93 -11.66 -4.29
CA PHE A 15 0.48 -11.83 -4.41
C PHE A 15 0.15 -13.29 -4.65
N ARG A 16 -1.04 -13.70 -4.23
CA ARG A 16 -1.57 -15.04 -4.47
C ARG A 16 -2.49 -15.05 -5.68
N GLU A 17 -2.66 -16.21 -6.29
CA GLU A 17 -3.72 -16.38 -7.28
C GLU A 17 -5.08 -16.02 -6.67
N ARG A 18 -5.94 -15.43 -7.50
CA ARG A 18 -7.25 -14.89 -7.13
C ARG A 18 -7.25 -13.70 -6.17
N GLU A 19 -6.09 -13.14 -5.83
CA GLU A 19 -6.01 -11.93 -5.02
C GLU A 19 -6.44 -10.69 -5.82
N ILE A 20 -7.13 -9.75 -5.16
CA ILE A 20 -7.60 -8.51 -5.78
C ILE A 20 -6.51 -7.44 -5.68
N VAL A 21 -6.08 -6.94 -6.83
CA VAL A 21 -4.99 -5.98 -7.00
C VAL A 21 -5.42 -4.81 -7.87
N ALA A 22 -4.75 -3.67 -7.69
CA ALA A 22 -4.84 -2.51 -8.56
C ALA A 22 -3.56 -2.39 -9.41
N ILE A 23 -3.70 -2.00 -10.68
CA ILE A 23 -2.54 -1.79 -11.58
C ILE A 23 -2.21 -0.31 -11.70
N ARG A 24 -0.96 0.08 -11.45
CA ARG A 24 -0.49 1.45 -11.65
C ARG A 24 -0.48 1.84 -13.13
N ARG A 25 -1.02 3.02 -13.43
CA ARG A 25 -1.02 3.61 -14.77
C ARG A 25 0.07 4.67 -14.91
N ASN A 26 0.52 4.84 -16.16
CA ASN A 26 1.33 5.99 -16.53
C ASN A 26 0.39 7.20 -16.73
N PRO A 27 0.79 8.40 -16.27
CA PRO A 27 0.02 9.62 -16.50
C PRO A 27 -0.05 9.91 -18.01
N LYS A 28 -1.18 10.46 -18.45
CA LYS A 28 -1.38 10.86 -19.84
C LYS A 28 -1.16 12.36 -19.98
N ALA A 29 -0.31 12.76 -20.92
CA ALA A 29 -0.09 14.16 -21.24
C ALA A 29 -1.23 14.68 -22.13
N THR A 30 -2.31 15.14 -21.52
CA THR A 30 -3.47 15.74 -22.22
C THR A 30 -3.36 17.27 -22.32
N GLY A 31 -2.38 17.89 -21.63
CA GLY A 31 -2.26 19.35 -21.48
C GLY A 31 -2.87 19.87 -20.17
N GLU A 32 -3.72 19.08 -19.53
CA GLU A 32 -4.24 19.31 -18.19
C GLU A 32 -3.31 18.76 -17.10
N SER A 33 -3.50 19.22 -15.85
CA SER A 33 -2.72 18.78 -14.70
C SER A 33 -2.87 17.26 -14.49
N THR A 34 -1.75 16.55 -14.43
CA THR A 34 -1.73 15.10 -14.17
C THR A 34 -2.04 14.75 -12.71
N LYS A 35 -2.09 15.74 -11.81
CA LYS A 35 -2.30 15.52 -10.37
C LYS A 35 -3.68 14.93 -10.06
N THR A 36 -4.69 15.27 -10.86
CA THR A 36 -6.08 14.80 -10.70
C THR A 36 -6.36 13.50 -11.47
N GLN A 37 -5.39 12.98 -12.23
CA GLN A 37 -5.61 11.77 -13.01
C GLN A 37 -5.56 10.51 -12.11
N PRO A 38 -6.45 9.53 -12.33
CA PRO A 38 -6.44 8.29 -11.57
C PRO A 38 -5.13 7.51 -11.80
N ARG A 39 -4.35 7.36 -10.73
CA ARG A 39 -3.01 6.74 -10.75
C ARG A 39 -3.04 5.22 -10.87
N TYR A 40 -4.11 4.59 -10.41
CA TYR A 40 -4.30 3.14 -10.45
C TYR A 40 -5.54 2.77 -11.25
N ARG A 41 -5.59 1.53 -11.73
CA ARG A 41 -6.67 0.98 -12.53
C ARG A 41 -7.29 -0.21 -11.81
N GLY A 42 -8.55 0.00 -11.40
CA GLY A 42 -9.60 -0.99 -11.17
C GLY A 42 -9.29 -2.13 -10.19
N PRO A 43 -10.32 -2.83 -9.71
CA PRO A 43 -10.15 -4.12 -9.10
C PRO A 43 -9.82 -5.12 -10.20
N MET A 44 -8.63 -5.68 -10.14
CA MET A 44 -8.23 -6.78 -11.00
C MET A 44 -7.90 -7.99 -10.16
N VAL A 45 -8.00 -9.17 -10.75
CA VAL A 45 -7.72 -10.43 -10.08
C VAL A 45 -6.44 -11.03 -10.64
N VAL A 46 -5.54 -11.48 -9.76
CA VAL A 46 -4.36 -12.25 -10.16
C VAL A 46 -4.83 -13.59 -10.72
N ALA A 47 -4.61 -13.81 -12.01
CA ALA A 47 -5.02 -15.03 -12.71
C ALA A 47 -3.94 -16.11 -12.65
N GLU A 48 -2.66 -15.73 -12.75
CA GLU A 48 -1.53 -16.65 -12.83
C GLU A 48 -0.27 -15.98 -12.28
N ILE A 49 0.54 -16.73 -11.53
CA ILE A 49 1.84 -16.27 -11.02
C ILE A 49 2.94 -16.76 -11.97
N LEU A 50 3.63 -15.83 -12.62
CA LEU A 50 4.74 -16.11 -13.52
C LEU A 50 6.08 -16.04 -12.79
N PRO A 51 7.14 -16.67 -13.33
CA PRO A 51 8.49 -16.49 -12.80
C PRO A 51 8.94 -15.02 -12.82
N SER A 52 9.92 -14.68 -11.98
CA SER A 52 10.52 -13.34 -11.91
C SER A 52 9.55 -12.22 -11.51
N ASP A 53 8.76 -12.45 -10.46
CA ASP A 53 7.85 -11.46 -9.85
C ASP A 53 6.89 -10.81 -10.85
N THR A 54 6.48 -11.61 -11.84
CA THR A 54 5.57 -11.20 -12.90
C THR A 54 4.23 -11.90 -12.68
N TYR A 55 3.14 -11.20 -12.92
CA TYR A 55 1.80 -11.72 -12.67
C TYR A 55 0.93 -11.48 -13.89
N ARG A 56 0.15 -12.49 -14.25
CA ARG A 56 -0.93 -12.35 -15.23
C ARG A 56 -2.19 -11.98 -14.48
N ILE A 57 -2.84 -10.93 -14.94
CA ILE A 57 -3.95 -10.31 -14.24
C ILE A 57 -5.11 -10.18 -15.21
N SER A 58 -6.31 -10.43 -14.72
CA SER A 58 -7.56 -10.26 -15.47
C SER A 58 -8.48 -9.29 -14.75
N GLN A 59 -9.30 -8.57 -15.50
CA GLN A 59 -10.34 -7.71 -14.93
C GLN A 59 -11.39 -8.56 -14.22
N LEU A 60 -11.78 -8.15 -13.00
CA LEU A 60 -12.77 -8.87 -12.20
C LEU A 60 -14.16 -8.85 -12.85
N GLU A 61 -14.64 -7.67 -13.21
CA GLU A 61 -15.86 -7.48 -14.01
C GLU A 61 -15.53 -6.80 -15.34
N PRO A 62 -15.68 -7.51 -16.48
CA PRO A 62 -15.42 -6.94 -17.78
C PRO A 62 -16.54 -5.95 -18.16
N SER A 63 -16.31 -4.65 -17.96
CA SER A 63 -17.36 -3.64 -18.24
C SER A 63 -17.66 -3.45 -19.73
N ASN A 64 -16.75 -3.85 -20.63
CA ASN A 64 -16.79 -3.48 -22.05
C ASN A 64 -16.61 -4.67 -23.00
N GLY A 65 -17.29 -5.81 -22.77
CA GLY A 65 -17.40 -6.97 -23.69
C GLY A 65 -16.09 -7.71 -24.07
N ARG A 66 -14.93 -7.05 -23.96
CA ARG A 66 -13.60 -7.57 -24.18
C ARG A 66 -12.98 -7.77 -22.80
N PRO A 67 -12.70 -9.02 -22.39
CA PRO A 67 -11.99 -9.25 -21.14
C PRO A 67 -10.62 -8.60 -21.23
N TYR A 68 -10.31 -7.72 -20.28
CA TYR A 68 -8.98 -7.13 -20.17
C TYR A 68 -8.08 -8.09 -19.40
N SER A 69 -7.02 -8.56 -20.06
CA SER A 69 -5.94 -9.33 -19.43
C SER A 69 -4.60 -8.67 -19.74
N THR A 70 -3.76 -8.55 -18.71
CA THR A 70 -2.43 -7.96 -18.85
C THR A 70 -1.43 -8.72 -18.01
N ILE A 71 -0.16 -8.61 -18.38
CA ILE A 71 0.96 -9.09 -17.59
C ILE A 71 1.64 -7.87 -16.98
N ALA A 72 1.93 -7.91 -15.68
CA ALA A 72 2.54 -6.81 -14.96
C ALA A 72 3.55 -7.32 -13.91
N ARG A 73 4.57 -6.50 -13.61
CA ARG A 73 5.53 -6.81 -12.54
C ARG A 73 4.99 -6.39 -11.19
N VAL A 74 5.45 -7.04 -10.12
CA VAL A 74 5.05 -6.75 -8.72
C VAL A 74 5.11 -5.27 -8.36
N SER A 75 6.09 -4.53 -8.89
CA SER A 75 6.28 -3.09 -8.61
C SER A 75 5.23 -2.17 -9.23
N GLN A 76 4.43 -2.70 -10.15
CA GLN A 76 3.30 -1.99 -10.77
C GLN A 76 1.98 -2.34 -10.10
N LEU A 77 1.97 -3.30 -9.18
CA LEU A 77 0.78 -3.79 -8.50
C LEU A 77 0.69 -3.20 -7.12
N ASN A 78 -0.54 -2.97 -6.69
CA ASN A 78 -0.85 -2.63 -5.31
C ASN A 78 -2.00 -3.50 -4.82
N ALA A 79 -2.02 -3.82 -3.53
CA ALA A 79 -3.14 -4.52 -2.93
C ALA A 79 -4.38 -3.61 -3.00
N TRP A 80 -5.52 -4.15 -3.45
CA TRP A 80 -6.74 -3.35 -3.60
C TRP A 80 -7.22 -2.74 -2.27
N LYS A 81 -6.98 -3.44 -1.15
CA LYS A 81 -7.36 -3.00 0.19
C LYS A 81 -6.69 -1.68 0.60
N CYS A 82 -5.45 -1.44 0.19
CA CYS A 82 -4.66 -0.27 0.56
C CYS A 82 -5.05 1.01 -0.22
N TRP A 83 -6.08 0.99 -1.05
CA TRP A 83 -6.50 2.14 -1.85
C TRP A 83 -7.68 2.92 -1.24
N ASN A 84 -8.39 2.35 -0.26
CA ASN A 84 -9.62 2.95 0.27
C ASN A 84 -9.38 4.00 1.39
N GLU A 85 -8.14 4.31 1.76
CA GLU A 85 -7.82 5.16 2.93
C GLU A 85 -7.19 6.53 2.59
N ASP A 86 -6.85 6.79 1.32
CA ASP A 86 -6.07 8.00 0.94
C ASP A 86 -6.91 9.15 0.35
N ASP A 87 -8.25 9.01 0.23
CA ASP A 87 -9.14 9.98 -0.46
C ASP A 87 -10.39 10.38 0.36
N ASP A 88 -10.35 10.28 1.71
CA ASP A 88 -11.40 10.82 2.58
C ASP A 88 -10.81 11.69 3.70
N ASP A 89 -11.16 12.98 3.69
CA ASP A 89 -10.87 13.97 4.74
C ASP A 89 -11.87 13.81 5.91
N SER A 90 -12.22 12.58 6.29
CA SER A 90 -13.14 12.30 7.39
C SER A 90 -12.40 11.67 8.56
N SER A 91 -12.05 12.54 9.52
CA SER A 91 -11.62 12.10 10.83
C SER A 91 -12.79 11.44 11.55
N THR A 92 -12.90 10.12 11.53
CA THR A 92 -13.65 9.38 12.55
C THR A 92 -12.98 8.04 12.78
N ASN A 93 -12.48 7.89 14.00
CA ASN A 93 -11.86 6.68 14.51
C ASN A 93 -12.86 5.53 14.46
N SER A 94 -12.62 4.54 13.61
CA SER A 94 -13.13 3.19 13.80
C SER A 94 -11.98 2.22 13.59
N ASP A 95 -11.51 1.69 14.71
CA ASP A 95 -10.49 0.66 14.86
C ASP A 95 -11.20 -0.69 14.65
N ASP A 96 -10.80 -1.47 13.63
CA ASP A 96 -10.55 -2.91 13.76
C ASP A 96 -9.97 -3.56 12.48
N GLU A 97 -8.74 -4.02 12.65
CA GLU A 97 -8.01 -5.17 12.09
C GLU A 97 -8.02 -5.52 10.58
N LEU A 98 -6.89 -5.20 9.94
CA LEU A 98 -6.02 -6.27 9.43
C LEU A 98 -4.56 -5.88 9.65
N GLU A 99 -3.88 -6.67 10.48
CA GLU A 99 -2.51 -6.52 10.95
C GLU A 99 -1.50 -6.03 9.89
N MET A 100 -1.37 -4.72 9.75
CA MET A 100 -0.02 -4.16 9.69
C MET A 100 0.52 -4.33 11.09
N GLN A 101 1.63 -5.08 11.24
CA GLN A 101 2.42 -5.05 12.45
C GLN A 101 2.77 -3.60 12.74
N ARG A 102 1.93 -2.95 13.55
CA ARG A 102 2.19 -1.68 14.20
C ARG A 102 3.43 -1.98 15.04
N LEU A 103 4.60 -1.65 14.50
CA LEU A 103 5.83 -1.59 15.27
C LEU A 103 5.52 -0.65 16.43
N LYS A 104 5.22 -1.23 17.59
CA LYS A 104 4.83 -0.49 18.80
C LYS A 104 6.03 0.35 19.18
N ARG A 105 6.07 1.59 18.72
CA ARG A 105 6.98 2.60 19.26
C ARG A 105 6.54 2.78 20.70
N THR A 106 7.24 2.11 21.61
CA THR A 106 7.09 2.37 23.05
C THR A 106 7.49 3.82 23.25
N VAL A 107 6.49 4.70 23.34
CA VAL A 107 6.68 6.10 23.68
C VAL A 107 7.26 6.12 25.09
N ARG A 108 8.57 6.37 25.20
CA ARG A 108 9.19 6.68 26.49
C ARG A 108 8.49 7.94 27.00
N LYS A 109 7.79 7.82 28.13
CA LYS A 109 7.15 8.96 28.78
C LYS A 109 8.20 10.07 28.99
N PRO A 110 7.92 11.33 28.61
CA PRO A 110 8.81 12.43 28.96
C PRO A 110 8.86 12.54 30.49
N VAL A 111 10.08 12.57 31.03
CA VAL A 111 10.33 12.89 32.44
C VAL A 111 9.76 14.28 32.70
N ARG A 112 8.85 14.40 33.67
CA ARG A 112 8.25 15.69 34.04
C ARG A 112 9.35 16.63 34.57
N TYR A 113 9.35 17.86 34.07
CA TYR A 113 10.36 18.91 34.33
C TYR A 113 10.50 19.36 35.80
N GLY A 114 9.71 18.82 36.74
CA GLY A 114 9.74 19.20 38.16
C GLY A 114 10.68 18.39 39.07
N ALA A 115 11.42 17.41 38.53
CA ALA A 115 12.19 16.46 39.35
C ALA A 115 13.56 16.97 39.87
N PHE A 116 13.93 18.22 39.57
CA PHE A 116 15.25 18.77 39.93
C PHE A 116 15.20 20.02 40.82
N MET A 117 14.03 20.43 41.29
CA MET A 117 13.91 21.51 42.28
C MET A 117 13.89 20.87 43.67
N THR A 118 15.07 20.51 44.18
CA THR A 118 15.26 20.24 45.61
C THR A 118 15.46 21.58 46.30
N ASP A 119 14.51 21.94 47.15
CA ASP A 119 14.51 23.12 48.02
C ASP A 119 15.80 23.12 48.86
N ARG A 120 16.53 24.24 48.83
CA ARG A 120 17.64 24.54 49.75
C ARG A 120 17.35 25.87 50.41
#